data_AF-A0A957RZ41-F1
#
_entry.id   AF-A0A957RZ41-F1
#
_cell.length_a   1.000
_cell.length_b   1.000
_cell.length_c   1.000
_cell.angle_alpha   90.00
_cell.angle_beta   90.00
_cell.angle_gamma   90.00
#
_symmetry.space_group_name_H-M   'P 1'
#
loop_
_entity.id
_entity.type
_entity.pdbx_description
1 polymer ?
#
loop_
_entity_poly.entity_id
_entity_poly.type
_entity_poly.pdbx_seq_one_letter_code
_entity_poly.pdbx_strand_id
1 'polypeptide(L)'
;MGNLLVLAGNVFEPTFLGACYAAQEAVGNVDSIYIFDTKQSAEKGEEQMRTQKVRELIGDVEVASVLVNDNTLQTVIPNKLAELIRSRGLKNIIVDLSNGQKITVSILYAVSTISRIPHIYVLDFISRPSPETRIWDQERFKDWDYLLVNPLQEIMNITQSSFVELIYYRDRIEQITDGINTVDESLARDVQYRLEHSLLDYFAAVATEDVDVERIERCVNGLGKICEDVTGTWYAYCERNGLVQGGAHKFNAQIQQIMKYWNQCRAKAAEGKLDITETTTAEAVLPTLVSDTMLETMRIYRNMASHSKNHYQYRREDARLAMDMTLLILERLAGSKILAAPIQP
;
A
#
# COMPACT_ATOMS: atom_id res chain seq x y z
N MET A 1 -2.67 -25.94 -2.65
CA MET A 1 -1.53 -25.34 -1.92
C MET A 1 -1.90 -25.41 -0.46
N GLY A 2 -1.02 -25.95 0.38
CA GLY A 2 -1.26 -25.97 1.82
C GLY A 2 -1.04 -24.59 2.44
N ASN A 3 -1.37 -24.51 3.72
CA ASN A 3 -1.29 -23.32 4.52
C ASN A 3 0.14 -23.11 5.02
N LEU A 4 0.57 -21.85 5.03
CA LEU A 4 1.80 -21.39 5.64
C LEU A 4 1.52 -20.84 7.03
N LEU A 5 2.08 -21.47 8.06
CA LEU A 5 2.07 -20.95 9.41
C LEU A 5 3.26 -19.99 9.63
N VAL A 6 2.98 -18.77 10.07
CA VAL A 6 3.97 -17.75 10.39
C VAL A 6 3.92 -17.45 11.89
N LEU A 7 5.04 -17.60 12.58
CA LEU A 7 5.12 -17.37 14.02
C LEU A 7 6.49 -16.85 14.43
N ALA A 8 6.59 -16.30 15.65
CA ALA A 8 7.89 -16.01 16.24
C ALA A 8 8.46 -17.23 16.98
N GLY A 9 9.79 -17.31 17.01
CA GLY A 9 10.51 -18.35 17.74
C GLY A 9 10.35 -18.23 19.25
N ASN A 10 10.51 -19.33 19.97
CA ASN A 10 10.46 -19.36 21.43
C ASN A 10 11.58 -20.27 21.97
N VAL A 11 12.16 -19.90 23.11
CA VAL A 11 13.14 -20.73 23.83
C VAL A 11 12.46 -21.86 24.61
N PHE A 12 11.15 -21.72 24.89
CA PHE A 12 10.36 -22.73 25.57
C PHE A 12 9.63 -23.60 24.54
N GLU A 13 10.22 -24.75 24.26
CA GLU A 13 9.76 -25.73 23.27
C GLU A 13 8.27 -26.09 23.37
N PRO A 14 7.69 -26.37 24.56
CA PRO A 14 6.30 -26.82 24.64
C PRO A 14 5.32 -25.81 24.04
N THR A 15 5.49 -24.51 24.32
CA THR A 15 4.61 -23.46 23.77
C THR A 15 4.77 -23.31 22.26
N PHE A 16 5.99 -23.45 21.74
CA PHE A 16 6.24 -23.42 20.31
C PHE A 16 5.54 -24.58 19.59
N LEU A 17 5.75 -25.80 20.08
CA LEU A 17 5.15 -27.01 19.52
C LEU A 17 3.62 -27.02 19.68
N GLY A 18 3.11 -26.51 20.79
CA GLY A 18 1.66 -26.39 21.01
C GLY A 18 0.99 -25.45 20.03
N ALA A 19 1.62 -24.32 19.68
CA ALA A 19 1.10 -23.44 18.64
C ALA A 19 1.09 -24.12 17.26
N CYS A 20 2.13 -24.88 16.92
CA CYS A 20 2.18 -25.65 15.67
C CYS A 20 1.06 -26.70 15.61
N TYR A 21 0.85 -27.41 16.72
CA TYR A 21 -0.22 -28.40 16.85
C TYR A 21 -1.60 -27.76 16.75
N ALA A 22 -1.84 -26.68 17.50
CA ALA A 22 -3.12 -25.97 17.51
C ALA A 22 -3.47 -25.43 16.11
N ALA A 23 -2.50 -24.85 15.39
CA ALA A 23 -2.70 -24.40 14.02
C ALA A 23 -3.07 -25.56 13.07
N GLN A 24 -2.40 -26.70 13.20
CA GLN A 24 -2.69 -27.88 12.39
C GLN A 24 -4.08 -28.45 12.68
N GLU A 25 -4.49 -28.53 13.95
CA GLU A 25 -5.82 -29.04 14.34
C GLU A 25 -6.94 -28.08 13.96
N ALA A 26 -6.76 -26.78 14.19
CA ALA A 26 -7.82 -25.78 14.01
C ALA A 26 -8.04 -25.40 12.53
N VAL A 27 -6.95 -25.28 11.76
CA VAL A 27 -7.01 -24.77 10.38
C VAL A 27 -6.76 -25.87 9.34
N GLY A 28 -6.04 -26.93 9.71
CA GLY A 28 -5.69 -28.04 8.82
C GLY A 28 -4.67 -27.69 7.74
N ASN A 29 -4.09 -28.71 7.11
CA ASN A 29 -3.25 -28.60 5.91
C ASN A 29 -2.07 -27.62 6.03
N VAL A 30 -1.42 -27.50 7.19
CA VAL A 30 -0.17 -26.71 7.32
C VAL A 30 0.96 -27.47 6.64
N ASP A 31 1.41 -26.99 5.47
CA ASP A 31 2.47 -27.62 4.68
C ASP A 31 3.84 -26.95 4.86
N SER A 32 3.83 -25.76 5.46
CA SER A 32 5.04 -24.97 5.69
C SER A 32 4.92 -24.10 6.94
N ILE A 33 6.06 -23.88 7.60
CA ILE A 33 6.20 -23.06 8.79
C ILE A 33 7.34 -22.06 8.55
N TYR A 34 7.07 -20.79 8.84
CA TYR A 34 8.04 -19.71 8.78
C TYR A 34 8.23 -19.07 10.16
N ILE A 35 9.46 -19.06 10.66
CA ILE A 35 9.80 -18.66 12.02
C ILE A 35 10.62 -17.37 12.03
N PHE A 36 10.18 -16.36 12.77
CA PHE A 36 10.99 -15.19 13.13
C PHE A 36 11.73 -15.46 14.44
N ASP A 37 12.97 -15.90 14.35
CA ASP A 37 13.78 -16.29 15.51
C ASP A 37 14.63 -15.12 16.03
N THR A 38 14.76 -15.02 17.36
CA THR A 38 15.91 -14.34 17.95
C THR A 38 17.13 -15.25 17.89
N LYS A 39 18.34 -14.70 18.06
CA LYS A 39 19.56 -15.53 18.16
C LYS A 39 19.40 -16.65 19.20
N GLN A 40 18.87 -16.31 20.37
CA GLN A 40 18.68 -17.27 21.47
C GLN A 40 17.64 -18.35 21.13
N SER A 41 16.53 -18.00 20.46
CA SER A 41 15.50 -18.99 20.10
C SER A 41 15.94 -19.89 18.95
N ALA A 42 16.76 -19.40 18.02
CA ALA A 42 17.38 -20.21 16.97
C ALA A 42 18.34 -21.24 17.58
N GLU A 43 19.29 -20.80 18.42
CA GLU A 43 20.26 -21.67 19.10
C GLU A 43 19.56 -22.75 19.93
N LYS A 44 18.55 -22.35 20.73
CA LYS A 44 17.75 -23.32 21.51
C LYS A 44 16.96 -24.28 20.63
N GLY A 45 16.40 -23.79 19.53
CA GLY A 45 15.66 -24.63 18.58
C GLY A 45 16.55 -25.67 17.90
N GLU A 46 17.81 -25.34 17.60
CA GLU A 46 18.80 -26.28 17.07
C GLU A 46 19.20 -27.32 18.13
N GLU A 47 19.55 -26.88 19.34
CA GLU A 47 19.88 -27.78 20.47
C GLU A 47 18.76 -28.80 20.75
N GLN A 48 17.51 -28.38 20.59
CA GLN A 48 16.31 -29.16 20.87
C GLN A 48 15.80 -29.98 19.67
N MET A 49 16.46 -29.88 18.51
CA MET A 49 16.00 -30.49 17.26
C MET A 49 14.55 -30.11 16.89
N ARG A 50 14.19 -28.84 17.10
CA ARG A 50 12.82 -28.31 16.94
C ARG A 50 12.18 -28.72 15.61
N THR A 51 12.91 -28.63 14.50
CA THR A 51 12.41 -29.01 13.16
C THR A 51 12.01 -30.48 13.07
N GLN A 52 12.77 -31.37 13.71
CA GLN A 52 12.43 -32.80 13.74
C GLN A 52 11.16 -33.04 14.55
N LYS A 53 11.06 -32.44 15.74
CA LYS A 53 9.88 -32.57 16.61
C LYS A 53 8.61 -32.03 15.96
N VAL A 54 8.71 -30.91 15.25
CA VAL A 54 7.61 -30.36 14.47
C VAL A 54 7.14 -31.37 13.41
N ARG A 55 8.05 -32.01 12.69
CA ARG A 55 7.71 -33.04 11.69
C ARG A 55 7.09 -34.29 12.30
N GLU A 56 7.58 -34.70 13.47
CA GLU A 56 6.97 -35.80 14.25
C GLU A 56 5.54 -35.45 14.70
N LEU A 57 5.26 -34.17 14.96
CA LEU A 57 3.99 -33.70 15.49
C LEU A 57 2.91 -33.48 14.42
N ILE A 58 3.25 -32.84 13.30
CA ILE A 58 2.28 -32.43 12.28
C ILE A 58 2.52 -33.04 10.89
N GLY A 59 3.56 -33.87 10.73
CA GLY A 59 3.87 -34.58 9.49
C GLY A 59 4.94 -33.91 8.63
N ASP A 60 4.90 -34.20 7.32
CA ASP A 60 5.90 -33.68 6.38
C ASP A 60 5.67 -32.19 6.11
N VAL A 61 6.40 -31.35 6.83
CA VAL A 61 6.29 -29.89 6.80
C VAL A 61 7.65 -29.25 6.52
N GLU A 62 7.64 -28.24 5.64
CA GLU A 62 8.80 -27.40 5.38
C GLU A 62 8.95 -26.37 6.51
N VAL A 63 10.13 -26.30 7.14
CA VAL A 63 10.39 -25.32 8.21
C VAL A 63 11.51 -24.39 7.76
N ALA A 64 11.23 -23.09 7.72
CA ALA A 64 12.19 -22.05 7.44
C ALA A 64 12.22 -21.04 8.59
N SER A 65 13.38 -20.42 8.82
CA SER A 65 13.52 -19.37 9.82
C SER A 65 14.34 -18.19 9.32
N VAL A 66 14.17 -17.04 9.96
CA VAL A 66 14.99 -15.84 9.79
C VAL A 66 15.31 -15.23 11.14
N LEU A 67 16.54 -14.74 11.29
CA LEU A 67 16.96 -14.05 12.50
C LEU A 67 16.46 -12.61 12.53
N VAL A 68 15.87 -12.24 13.67
CA VAL A 68 15.45 -10.88 14.03
C VAL A 68 16.09 -10.45 15.34
N ASN A 69 16.28 -9.15 15.50
CA ASN A 69 16.69 -8.51 16.74
C ASN A 69 15.98 -7.16 16.87
N ASP A 70 16.13 -6.47 18.00
CA ASP A 70 15.45 -5.20 18.30
C ASP A 70 15.64 -4.10 17.24
N ASN A 71 16.77 -4.11 16.54
CA ASN A 71 17.08 -3.12 15.51
C ASN A 71 16.56 -3.51 14.12
N THR A 72 16.26 -4.79 13.88
CA THR A 72 15.89 -5.30 12.55
C THR A 72 14.43 -5.74 12.46
N LEU A 73 13.75 -5.97 13.59
CA LEU A 73 12.38 -6.48 13.63
C LEU A 73 11.39 -5.60 12.83
N GLN A 74 11.57 -4.28 12.84
CA GLN A 74 10.68 -3.34 12.15
C GLN A 74 10.86 -3.33 10.63
N THR A 75 11.93 -3.95 10.11
CA THR A 75 12.23 -4.01 8.67
C THR A 75 12.09 -5.42 8.14
N VAL A 76 12.62 -6.41 8.87
CA VAL A 76 12.64 -7.81 8.44
C VAL A 76 11.24 -8.43 8.44
N ILE A 77 10.44 -8.19 9.49
CA ILE A 77 9.09 -8.76 9.59
C ILE A 77 8.18 -8.25 8.46
N PRO A 78 8.05 -6.93 8.21
CA PRO A 78 7.24 -6.43 7.09
C PRO A 78 7.69 -6.95 5.72
N ASN A 79 8.98 -6.86 5.43
CA ASN A 79 9.52 -7.27 4.13
C ASN A 79 9.27 -8.75 3.87
N LYS A 80 9.53 -9.59 4.88
CA LYS A 80 9.36 -11.03 4.73
C LYS A 80 7.90 -11.41 4.64
N LEU A 81 7.02 -10.82 5.45
CA LEU A 81 5.59 -11.10 5.35
C LEU A 81 5.03 -10.69 3.98
N ALA A 82 5.48 -9.55 3.42
CA ALA A 82 5.11 -9.13 2.07
C ALA A 82 5.59 -10.11 0.97
N GLU A 83 6.77 -10.71 1.11
CA GLU A 83 7.25 -11.77 0.22
C GLU A 83 6.40 -13.05 0.33
N LEU A 84 6.07 -13.46 1.56
CA LEU A 84 5.24 -14.65 1.81
C LEU A 84 3.83 -14.46 1.26
N ILE A 85 3.23 -13.27 1.44
CA ILE A 85 1.92 -12.92 0.87
C ILE A 85 1.95 -12.99 -0.67
N ARG A 86 2.99 -12.45 -1.30
CA ARG A 86 3.12 -12.49 -2.77
C ARG A 86 3.28 -13.91 -3.32
N SER A 87 3.96 -14.80 -2.57
CA SER A 87 4.25 -16.16 -3.03
C SER A 87 3.14 -17.16 -2.73
N ARG A 88 2.50 -17.10 -1.56
CA ARG A 88 1.48 -18.06 -1.10
C ARG A 88 0.05 -17.55 -1.26
N GLY A 89 -0.14 -16.24 -1.36
CA GLY A 89 -1.44 -15.61 -1.32
C GLY A 89 -1.97 -15.42 0.11
N LEU A 90 -2.66 -14.31 0.33
CA LEU A 90 -3.12 -13.84 1.64
C LEU A 90 -3.98 -14.86 2.41
N LYS A 91 -4.87 -15.59 1.73
CA LYS A 91 -5.79 -16.56 2.36
C LYS A 91 -5.11 -17.81 2.88
N ASN A 92 -3.90 -18.10 2.41
CA ASN A 92 -3.16 -19.30 2.77
C ASN A 92 -2.10 -19.03 3.86
N ILE A 93 -2.12 -17.82 4.45
CA ILE A 93 -1.19 -17.44 5.52
C ILE A 93 -1.95 -17.43 6.84
N ILE A 94 -1.44 -18.21 7.78
CA ILE A 94 -1.89 -18.27 9.16
C ILE A 94 -0.81 -17.59 10.00
N VAL A 95 -1.18 -16.63 10.83
CA VAL A 95 -0.25 -15.95 11.74
C VAL A 95 -0.58 -16.36 13.17
N ASP A 96 0.40 -16.94 13.87
CA ASP A 96 0.29 -17.27 15.29
C ASP A 96 1.06 -16.26 16.14
N LEU A 97 0.37 -15.72 17.15
CA LEU A 97 0.89 -14.70 18.06
C LEU A 97 1.23 -15.26 19.45
N SER A 98 1.19 -16.58 19.61
CA SER A 98 1.31 -17.26 20.90
C SER A 98 2.76 -17.32 21.42
N ASN A 99 3.72 -17.12 20.52
CA ASN A 99 5.15 -17.30 20.76
C ASN A 99 5.94 -16.03 20.48
N GLY A 100 7.12 -15.93 21.10
CA GLY A 100 8.08 -14.84 20.89
C GLY A 100 8.05 -13.76 21.97
N GLN A 101 8.98 -12.80 21.85
CA GLN A 101 9.00 -11.64 22.72
C GLN A 101 7.83 -10.70 22.38
N LYS A 102 7.32 -9.97 23.38
CA LYS A 102 6.19 -9.05 23.21
C LYS A 102 6.38 -8.09 22.04
N ILE A 103 7.58 -7.54 21.86
CA ILE A 103 7.87 -6.60 20.77
C ILE A 103 7.77 -7.26 19.39
N THR A 104 8.31 -8.48 19.23
CA THR A 104 8.24 -9.25 17.98
C THR A 104 6.79 -9.57 17.64
N VAL A 105 6.01 -10.04 18.61
CA VAL A 105 4.59 -10.37 18.45
C VAL A 105 3.77 -9.14 18.10
N SER A 106 3.98 -8.01 18.80
CA SER A 106 3.28 -6.75 18.51
C SER A 106 3.50 -6.28 17.09
N ILE A 107 4.72 -6.40 16.57
CA ILE A 107 5.04 -6.01 15.19
C ILE A 107 4.44 -7.00 14.20
N LEU A 108 4.60 -8.30 14.45
CA LEU A 108 3.99 -9.32 13.60
C LEU A 108 2.46 -9.12 13.52
N TYR A 109 1.81 -8.81 14.64
CA TYR A 109 0.39 -8.49 14.69
C TYR A 109 0.04 -7.23 13.90
N ALA A 110 0.77 -6.13 14.10
CA ALA A 110 0.53 -4.87 13.40
C ALA A 110 0.67 -5.04 11.88
N VAL A 111 1.75 -5.68 11.42
CA VAL A 111 2.00 -5.92 10.00
C VAL A 111 0.94 -6.86 9.42
N SER A 112 0.54 -7.90 10.14
CA SER A 112 -0.50 -8.84 9.68
C SER A 112 -1.86 -8.15 9.56
N THR A 113 -2.20 -7.28 10.51
CA THR A 113 -3.41 -6.46 10.50
C THR A 113 -3.41 -5.49 9.32
N ILE A 114 -2.32 -4.73 9.12
CA ILE A 114 -2.16 -3.79 8.00
C ILE A 114 -2.25 -4.53 6.66
N SER A 115 -1.64 -5.72 6.59
CA SER A 115 -1.66 -6.58 5.40
C SER A 115 -3.01 -7.26 5.17
N ARG A 116 -3.97 -7.13 6.11
CA ARG A 116 -5.31 -7.73 6.07
C ARG A 116 -5.30 -9.25 6.04
N ILE A 117 -4.34 -9.89 6.71
CA ILE A 117 -4.34 -11.35 6.84
C ILE A 117 -5.58 -11.77 7.66
N PRO A 118 -6.44 -12.65 7.13
CA PRO A 118 -7.71 -12.99 7.78
C PRO A 118 -7.57 -14.03 8.90
N HIS A 119 -6.44 -14.72 8.96
CA HIS A 119 -6.19 -15.89 9.81
C HIS A 119 -5.09 -15.57 10.83
N ILE A 120 -5.39 -14.67 11.78
CA ILE A 120 -4.48 -14.31 12.88
C ILE A 120 -5.00 -14.98 14.15
N TYR A 121 -4.18 -15.77 14.83
CA TYR A 121 -4.59 -16.57 15.97
C TYR A 121 -3.68 -16.37 17.18
N VAL A 122 -4.23 -16.69 18.35
CA VAL A 122 -3.50 -16.81 19.61
C VAL A 122 -3.98 -18.04 20.37
N LEU A 123 -3.04 -18.74 20.98
CA LEU A 123 -3.30 -19.84 21.90
C LEU A 123 -3.55 -19.27 23.29
N ASP A 124 -4.78 -19.40 23.77
CA ASP A 124 -5.20 -19.01 25.11
C ASP A 124 -5.41 -20.24 25.98
N PHE A 125 -4.99 -20.20 27.23
CA PHE A 125 -5.11 -21.33 28.16
C PHE A 125 -6.24 -21.06 29.14
N ILE A 126 -7.22 -21.98 29.20
CA ILE A 126 -8.39 -21.87 30.10
C ILE A 126 -7.95 -21.90 31.56
N SER A 127 -6.84 -22.57 31.86
CA SER A 127 -6.20 -22.54 33.17
C SER A 127 -4.68 -22.43 33.02
N ARG A 128 -4.02 -21.77 33.99
CA ARG A 128 -2.57 -21.59 33.95
C ARG A 128 -1.87 -22.96 33.97
N PRO A 129 -1.16 -23.36 32.91
CA PRO A 129 -0.49 -24.66 32.88
C PRO A 129 0.66 -24.72 33.89
N SER A 130 0.92 -25.91 34.45
CA SER A 130 2.14 -26.13 35.23
C SER A 130 3.35 -26.16 34.29
N PRO A 131 4.58 -25.88 34.76
CA PRO A 131 5.78 -25.94 33.92
C PRO A 131 6.02 -27.28 33.22
N GLU A 132 5.51 -28.36 33.81
CA GLU A 132 5.61 -29.74 33.32
C GLU A 132 4.52 -30.08 32.30
N THR A 133 3.47 -29.27 32.23
CA THR A 133 2.33 -29.50 31.34
C THR A 133 2.77 -29.34 29.89
N ARG A 134 2.65 -30.41 29.09
CA ARG A 134 2.84 -30.36 27.64
C ARG A 134 1.49 -30.22 26.96
N ILE A 135 1.44 -29.39 25.91
CA ILE A 135 0.20 -29.06 25.21
C ILE A 135 -0.39 -30.28 24.48
N TRP A 136 0.44 -31.25 24.08
CA TRP A 136 -0.01 -32.51 23.48
C TRP A 136 -0.43 -33.59 24.50
N ASP A 137 -0.10 -33.41 25.79
CA ASP A 137 -0.46 -34.30 26.90
C ASP A 137 -1.80 -33.89 27.57
N GLN A 138 -2.29 -32.68 27.30
CA GLN A 138 -3.61 -32.21 27.74
C GLN A 138 -4.72 -32.89 26.95
N GLU A 139 -5.91 -33.09 27.53
CA GLU A 139 -7.10 -33.61 26.82
C GLU A 139 -7.62 -32.54 25.83
N ARG A 140 -6.85 -32.46 24.74
CA ARG A 140 -6.80 -31.76 23.44
C ARG A 140 -7.75 -30.61 23.07
N PHE A 141 -8.85 -30.36 23.79
CA PHE A 141 -9.79 -29.27 23.46
C PHE A 141 -10.48 -28.63 24.68
N LYS A 142 -10.21 -29.09 25.91
CA LYS A 142 -10.84 -28.54 27.12
C LYS A 142 -9.96 -27.57 27.90
N ASP A 143 -8.67 -27.53 27.62
CA ASP A 143 -7.68 -26.82 28.43
C ASP A 143 -7.11 -25.57 27.75
N TRP A 144 -7.33 -25.42 26.44
CA TRP A 144 -6.87 -24.29 25.64
C TRP A 144 -7.83 -24.00 24.49
N ASP A 145 -7.86 -22.73 24.07
CA ASP A 145 -8.60 -22.22 22.93
C ASP A 145 -7.63 -21.63 21.91
N TYR A 146 -7.84 -21.94 20.62
CA TYR A 146 -7.13 -21.29 19.53
C TYR A 146 -7.98 -20.18 18.93
N LEU A 147 -7.85 -18.99 19.51
CA LEU A 147 -8.75 -17.88 19.28
C LEU A 147 -8.33 -17.10 18.04
N LEU A 148 -9.28 -16.87 17.14
CA LEU A 148 -9.09 -15.93 16.04
C LEU A 148 -9.05 -14.51 16.62
N VAL A 149 -7.92 -13.85 16.45
CA VAL A 149 -7.74 -12.45 16.82
C VAL A 149 -8.32 -11.58 15.71
N ASN A 150 -9.36 -10.84 16.05
CA ASN A 150 -9.89 -9.83 15.14
C ASN A 150 -8.80 -8.78 14.90
N PRO A 151 -8.42 -8.49 13.64
CA PRO A 151 -7.52 -7.39 13.34
C PRO A 151 -8.06 -6.11 13.98
N LEU A 152 -7.19 -5.30 14.59
CA LEU A 152 -7.61 -4.05 15.25
C LEU A 152 -8.42 -3.21 14.26
N GLN A 153 -9.73 -3.12 14.48
CA GLN A 153 -10.59 -2.14 13.79
C GLN A 153 -10.03 -0.73 14.02
N GLU A 154 -9.41 -0.50 15.18
CA GLU A 154 -8.74 0.74 15.52
C GLU A 154 -7.47 1.02 14.71
N ILE A 155 -6.75 0.03 14.15
CA ILE A 155 -5.66 0.31 13.19
C ILE A 155 -6.25 0.81 11.87
N MET A 156 -7.40 0.29 11.45
CA MET A 156 -8.15 0.91 10.35
C MET A 156 -8.58 2.33 10.74
N ASN A 157 -8.97 2.55 12.00
CA ASN A 157 -9.25 3.89 12.51
C ASN A 157 -7.98 4.76 12.64
N ILE A 158 -6.77 4.24 12.86
CA ILE A 158 -5.52 5.02 12.88
C ILE A 158 -5.16 5.47 11.47
N THR A 159 -5.42 4.64 10.45
CA THR A 159 -5.41 5.11 9.05
C THR A 159 -6.55 6.08 8.72
N GLN A 160 -7.67 6.07 9.47
CA GLN A 160 -8.79 6.99 9.27
C GLN A 160 -8.69 8.27 10.12
N SER A 161 -7.98 8.26 11.26
CA SER A 161 -7.71 9.34 12.20
C SER A 161 -6.45 10.10 11.77
N SER A 162 -6.56 10.69 10.58
CA SER A 162 -6.23 12.08 10.29
C SER A 162 -4.80 12.65 10.46
N PHE A 163 -3.80 11.93 11.00
CA PHE A 163 -2.43 12.47 11.05
C PHE A 163 -1.44 11.72 10.15
N VAL A 164 -1.52 10.39 10.03
CA VAL A 164 -0.60 9.64 9.15
C VAL A 164 -0.88 9.94 7.68
N GLU A 165 -2.15 9.95 7.28
CA GLU A 165 -2.57 10.31 5.92
C GLU A 165 -2.22 11.78 5.62
N LEU A 166 -2.34 12.67 6.61
CA LEU A 166 -1.96 14.09 6.47
C LEU A 166 -0.45 14.25 6.31
N ILE A 167 0.35 13.58 7.14
CA ILE A 167 1.82 13.56 7.03
C ILE A 167 2.22 13.01 5.65
N TYR A 168 1.65 11.88 5.24
CA TYR A 168 1.89 11.28 3.93
C TYR A 168 1.63 12.28 2.80
N TYR A 169 0.45 12.90 2.76
CA TYR A 169 0.13 13.84 1.69
C TYR A 169 0.97 15.11 1.76
N ARG A 170 1.24 15.64 2.96
CA ARG A 170 2.10 16.82 3.13
C ARG A 170 3.51 16.56 2.59
N ASP A 171 4.14 15.47 3.03
CA ASP A 171 5.49 15.10 2.60
C ASP A 171 5.52 14.86 1.08
N ARG A 172 4.48 14.24 0.53
CA ARG A 172 4.33 14.00 -0.92
C ARG A 172 4.18 15.31 -1.70
N ILE A 173 3.36 16.24 -1.20
CA ILE A 173 3.16 17.57 -1.79
C ILE A 173 4.50 18.30 -1.83
N GLU A 174 5.21 18.37 -0.69
CA GLU A 174 6.51 19.05 -0.57
C GLU A 174 7.53 18.49 -1.58
N GLN A 175 7.68 17.17 -1.65
CA GLN A 175 8.57 16.51 -2.63
C GLN A 175 8.20 16.84 -4.08
N ILE A 176 6.92 16.80 -4.43
CA ILE A 176 6.45 17.09 -5.79
C ILE A 176 6.68 18.56 -6.12
N THR A 177 6.34 19.46 -5.20
CA THR A 177 6.47 20.91 -5.40
C THR A 177 7.92 21.33 -5.48
N ASP A 178 8.82 20.72 -4.70
CA ASP A 178 10.26 20.90 -4.84
C ASP A 178 10.75 20.48 -6.23
N GLY A 179 10.27 19.33 -6.73
CA GLY A 179 10.55 18.87 -8.09
C GLY A 179 10.10 19.87 -9.15
N ILE A 180 8.86 20.36 -9.07
CA ILE A 180 8.34 21.38 -9.99
C ILE A 180 9.10 22.70 -9.84
N ASN A 181 9.49 23.08 -8.62
CA ASN A 181 10.18 24.34 -8.31
C ASN A 181 11.56 24.42 -8.98
N THR A 182 12.22 23.28 -9.23
CA THR A 182 13.47 23.25 -10.01
C THR A 182 13.29 23.71 -11.46
N VAL A 183 12.04 23.78 -11.92
CA VAL A 183 11.67 24.00 -13.32
C VAL A 183 10.84 25.28 -13.50
N ASP A 184 9.80 25.45 -12.69
CA ASP A 184 8.90 26.61 -12.69
C ASP A 184 8.43 26.90 -11.26
N GLU A 185 9.07 27.88 -10.62
CA GLU A 185 8.76 28.31 -9.26
C GLU A 185 7.34 28.87 -9.12
N SER A 186 6.83 29.56 -10.15
CA SER A 186 5.49 30.14 -10.09
C SER A 186 4.44 29.04 -10.13
N LEU A 187 4.61 28.05 -11.00
CA LEU A 187 3.74 26.87 -11.06
C LEU A 187 3.83 26.06 -9.77
N ALA A 188 5.02 25.86 -9.22
CA ALA A 188 5.22 25.12 -7.98
C ALA A 188 4.45 25.74 -6.81
N ARG A 189 4.54 27.07 -6.64
CA ARG A 189 3.81 27.79 -5.58
C ARG A 189 2.29 27.71 -5.76
N ASP A 190 1.78 27.85 -6.99
CA ASP A 190 0.33 27.73 -7.27
C ASP A 190 -0.18 26.31 -6.98
N VAL A 191 0.55 25.30 -7.47
CA VAL A 191 0.22 23.88 -7.25
C VAL A 191 0.25 23.55 -5.76
N GLN A 192 1.29 23.97 -5.03
CA GLN A 192 1.39 23.76 -3.59
C GLN A 192 0.19 24.35 -2.86
N TYR A 193 -0.09 25.64 -3.09
CA TYR A 193 -1.19 26.36 -2.45
C TYR A 193 -2.52 25.63 -2.65
N ARG A 194 -2.79 25.16 -3.87
CA ARG A 194 -4.07 24.52 -4.23
C ARG A 194 -4.17 23.07 -3.75
N LEU A 195 -3.07 22.33 -3.71
CA LEU A 195 -3.02 21.01 -3.09
C LEU A 195 -3.28 21.10 -1.59
N GLU A 196 -2.64 22.04 -0.90
CA GLU A 196 -2.85 22.29 0.53
C GLU A 196 -4.30 22.67 0.83
N HIS A 197 -4.93 23.52 0.01
CA HIS A 197 -6.35 23.86 0.17
C HIS A 197 -7.27 22.67 -0.07
N SER A 198 -6.99 21.85 -1.09
CA SER A 198 -7.77 20.62 -1.36
C SER A 198 -7.60 19.61 -0.23
N LEU A 199 -6.42 19.53 0.37
CA LEU A 199 -6.11 18.68 1.52
C LEU A 199 -6.85 19.13 2.78
N LEU A 200 -6.89 20.45 3.03
CA LEU A 200 -7.69 21.02 4.12
C LEU A 200 -9.17 20.72 3.95
N ASP A 201 -9.72 20.85 2.73
CA ASP A 201 -11.12 20.51 2.46
C ASP A 201 -11.39 19.00 2.66
N TYR A 202 -10.48 18.13 2.22
CA TYR A 202 -10.57 16.68 2.46
C TYR A 202 -10.61 16.33 3.95
N PHE A 203 -9.65 16.81 4.74
CA PHE A 203 -9.61 16.48 6.17
C PHE A 203 -10.70 17.18 6.97
N ALA A 204 -11.12 18.39 6.60
CA ALA A 204 -12.24 19.08 7.24
C ALA A 204 -13.56 18.33 7.00
N ALA A 205 -13.76 17.75 5.80
CA ALA A 205 -14.95 16.96 5.49
C ALA A 205 -15.06 15.65 6.28
N VAL A 206 -13.93 15.17 6.80
CA VAL A 206 -13.80 13.89 7.53
C VAL A 206 -13.79 14.10 9.05
N ALA A 207 -13.55 15.33 9.51
CA ALA A 207 -13.45 15.65 10.94
C ALA A 207 -14.81 15.66 11.67
N THR A 208 -15.92 15.75 10.93
CA THR A 208 -17.29 15.76 11.47
C THR A 208 -17.92 14.37 11.37
N GLU A 209 -18.82 14.03 12.30
CA GLU A 209 -19.54 12.74 12.28
C GLU A 209 -20.38 12.56 11.00
N ASP A 210 -20.86 13.68 10.44
CA ASP A 210 -21.48 13.72 9.12
C ASP A 210 -20.45 14.13 8.05
N VAL A 211 -20.40 13.38 6.94
CA VAL A 211 -19.53 13.71 5.80
C VAL A 211 -20.05 14.97 5.12
N ASP A 212 -19.23 16.03 5.11
CA ASP A 212 -19.52 17.27 4.40
C ASP A 212 -19.29 17.08 2.89
N VAL A 213 -20.34 16.68 2.17
CA VAL A 213 -20.30 16.40 0.73
C VAL A 213 -19.85 17.61 -0.08
N GLU A 214 -20.21 18.83 0.33
CA GLU A 214 -19.81 20.05 -0.36
C GLU A 214 -18.28 20.22 -0.31
N ARG A 215 -17.66 19.97 0.84
CA ARG A 215 -16.20 20.01 0.98
C ARG A 215 -15.49 18.95 0.16
N ILE A 216 -16.03 17.73 0.11
CA ILE A 216 -15.49 16.67 -0.75
C ILE A 216 -15.56 17.10 -2.23
N GLU A 217 -16.67 17.69 -2.67
CA GLU A 217 -16.84 18.20 -4.03
C GLU A 217 -15.85 19.34 -4.34
N ARG A 218 -15.67 20.29 -3.42
CA ARG A 218 -14.68 21.38 -3.56
C ARG A 218 -13.26 20.84 -3.68
N CYS A 219 -12.90 19.86 -2.84
CA CYS A 219 -11.61 19.17 -2.92
C CYS A 219 -11.40 18.55 -4.31
N VAL A 220 -12.34 17.73 -4.79
CA VAL A 220 -12.24 17.08 -6.11
C VAL A 220 -12.17 18.11 -7.24
N ASN A 221 -12.95 19.19 -7.17
CA ASN A 221 -12.93 20.25 -8.17
C ASN A 221 -11.59 21.02 -8.17
N GLY A 222 -11.03 21.32 -6.99
CA GLY A 222 -9.72 21.95 -6.84
C GLY A 222 -8.60 21.14 -7.49
N LEU A 223 -8.56 19.84 -7.19
CA LEU A 223 -7.65 18.86 -7.78
C LEU A 223 -7.83 18.74 -9.30
N GLY A 224 -9.08 18.67 -9.76
CA GLY A 224 -9.42 18.64 -11.17
C GLY A 224 -8.94 19.89 -11.92
N LYS A 225 -9.04 21.06 -11.30
CA LYS A 225 -8.53 22.31 -11.88
C LYS A 225 -7.00 22.28 -11.98
N ILE A 226 -6.27 21.66 -11.04
CA ILE A 226 -4.81 21.53 -11.13
C ILE A 226 -4.47 20.69 -12.35
N CYS A 227 -5.17 19.56 -12.51
CA CYS A 227 -5.03 18.67 -13.67
C CYS A 227 -5.33 19.36 -15.00
N GLU A 228 -6.31 20.28 -15.05
CA GLU A 228 -6.54 21.10 -16.24
C GLU A 228 -5.34 21.97 -16.59
N ASP A 229 -4.79 22.68 -15.62
CA ASP A 229 -3.73 23.66 -15.88
C ASP A 229 -2.45 22.95 -16.35
N VAL A 230 -2.05 21.85 -15.69
CA VAL A 230 -0.89 21.05 -16.12
C VAL A 230 -1.11 20.34 -17.45
N THR A 231 -2.37 20.02 -17.79
CA THR A 231 -2.70 19.52 -19.13
C THR A 231 -2.48 20.58 -20.18
N GLY A 232 -2.79 21.85 -19.89
CA GLY A 232 -2.46 22.97 -20.76
C GLY A 232 -0.96 23.04 -21.06
N THR A 233 -0.12 22.94 -20.02
CA THR A 233 1.34 22.90 -20.15
C THR A 233 1.80 21.70 -20.97
N TRP A 234 1.25 20.52 -20.70
CA TRP A 234 1.57 19.30 -21.45
C TRP A 234 1.19 19.42 -22.92
N TYR A 235 -0.01 19.90 -23.21
CA TYR A 235 -0.46 20.12 -24.57
C TYR A 235 0.44 21.11 -25.33
N ALA A 236 0.82 22.23 -24.70
CA ALA A 236 1.73 23.21 -25.28
C ALA A 236 3.14 22.63 -25.53
N TYR A 237 3.62 21.74 -24.67
CA TYR A 237 4.84 20.97 -24.93
C TYR A 237 4.68 20.08 -26.17
N CYS A 238 3.59 19.33 -26.27
CA CYS A 238 3.32 18.44 -27.40
C CYS A 238 3.21 19.20 -28.73
N GLU A 239 2.54 20.36 -28.73
CA GLU A 239 2.35 21.19 -29.92
C GLU A 239 3.70 21.72 -30.43
N ARG A 240 4.53 22.25 -29.54
CA ARG A 240 5.88 22.75 -29.89
C ARG A 240 6.81 21.68 -30.44
N ASN A 241 6.69 20.45 -29.96
CA ASN A 241 7.50 19.32 -30.41
C ASN A 241 6.86 18.58 -31.61
N GLY A 242 5.78 19.11 -32.19
CA GLY A 242 5.12 18.50 -33.35
C GLY A 242 4.43 17.16 -33.07
N LEU A 243 4.15 16.85 -31.79
CA LEU A 243 3.52 15.59 -31.38
C LEU A 243 2.01 15.61 -31.60
N VAL A 244 1.42 16.81 -31.61
CA VAL A 244 -0.01 17.05 -31.84
C VAL A 244 -0.21 18.17 -32.86
N GLN A 245 -1.41 18.25 -33.48
CA GLN A 245 -1.67 19.13 -34.63
C GLN A 245 -2.05 20.57 -34.27
N GLY A 246 -2.08 20.92 -32.98
CA GLY A 246 -2.43 22.25 -32.52
C GLY A 246 -3.95 22.54 -32.51
N GLY A 247 -4.33 23.71 -31.97
CA GLY A 247 -5.72 24.22 -32.03
C GLY A 247 -6.72 23.70 -30.98
N ALA A 248 -6.29 22.92 -29.98
CA ALA A 248 -7.15 22.58 -28.83
C ALA A 248 -6.98 23.58 -27.68
N HIS A 249 -8.07 24.29 -27.36
CA HIS A 249 -8.10 25.31 -26.28
C HIS A 249 -8.92 24.88 -25.05
N LYS A 250 -9.55 23.70 -25.09
CA LYS A 250 -10.37 23.18 -24.00
C LYS A 250 -9.72 21.94 -23.40
N PHE A 251 -9.82 21.80 -22.09
CA PHE A 251 -9.28 20.67 -21.33
C PHE A 251 -9.58 19.30 -21.99
N ASN A 252 -10.86 19.08 -22.37
CA ASN A 252 -11.26 17.84 -23.03
C ASN A 252 -10.55 17.62 -24.38
N ALA A 253 -10.47 18.64 -25.23
CA ALA A 253 -9.83 18.51 -26.53
C ALA A 253 -8.32 18.29 -26.41
N GLN A 254 -7.68 18.94 -25.43
CA GLN A 254 -6.25 18.80 -25.16
C GLN A 254 -5.90 17.39 -24.69
N ILE A 255 -6.62 16.84 -23.69
CA ILE A 255 -6.40 15.47 -23.21
C ILE A 255 -6.57 14.46 -24.34
N GLN A 256 -7.62 14.57 -25.15
CA GLN A 256 -7.89 13.60 -26.21
C GLN A 256 -6.76 13.56 -27.25
N GLN A 257 -6.12 14.70 -27.56
CA GLN A 257 -4.96 14.72 -28.43
C GLN A 257 -3.72 14.09 -27.77
N ILE A 258 -3.45 14.41 -26.51
CA ILE A 258 -2.35 13.80 -25.73
C ILE A 258 -2.54 12.28 -25.68
N MET A 259 -3.71 11.80 -25.25
CA MET A 259 -4.02 10.37 -25.17
C MET A 259 -3.88 9.67 -26.52
N LYS A 260 -4.28 10.31 -27.63
CA LYS A 260 -4.11 9.73 -28.97
C LYS A 260 -2.64 9.47 -29.26
N TYR A 261 -1.75 10.42 -28.97
CA TYR A 261 -0.31 10.24 -29.16
C TYR A 261 0.27 9.20 -28.19
N TRP A 262 -0.07 9.28 -26.90
CA TRP A 262 0.42 8.33 -25.90
C TRP A 262 -0.04 6.89 -26.15
N ASN A 263 -1.26 6.69 -26.66
CA ASN A 263 -1.74 5.38 -27.12
C ASN A 263 -0.89 4.83 -28.28
N GLN A 264 -0.48 5.68 -29.23
CA GLN A 264 0.43 5.25 -30.31
C GLN A 264 1.80 4.85 -29.76
N CYS A 265 2.33 5.61 -28.79
CA CYS A 265 3.59 5.26 -28.11
C CYS A 265 3.47 3.93 -27.35
N ARG A 266 2.38 3.70 -26.61
CA ARG A 266 2.11 2.41 -25.93
C ARG A 266 2.02 1.25 -26.92
N ALA A 267 1.34 1.43 -28.05
CA ALA A 267 1.25 0.42 -29.10
C ALA A 267 2.64 0.09 -29.69
N LYS A 268 3.44 1.12 -30.02
CA LYS A 268 4.83 0.93 -30.48
C LYS A 268 5.69 0.23 -29.42
N ALA A 269 5.53 0.56 -28.15
CA ALA A 269 6.26 -0.08 -27.06
C ALA A 269 5.92 -1.56 -26.93
N ALA A 270 4.63 -1.91 -27.01
CA ALA A 270 4.17 -3.30 -26.99
C ALA A 270 4.73 -4.13 -28.16
N GLU A 271 5.00 -3.48 -29.29
CA GLU A 271 5.64 -4.10 -30.46
C GLU A 271 7.18 -4.08 -30.40
N GLY A 272 7.80 -3.49 -29.37
CA GLY A 272 9.25 -3.31 -29.28
C GLY A 272 9.83 -2.31 -30.29
N LYS A 273 8.98 -1.44 -30.85
CA LYS A 273 9.32 -0.46 -31.90
C LYS A 273 9.39 0.99 -31.41
N LEU A 274 9.20 1.21 -30.11
CA LEU A 274 9.33 2.55 -29.54
C LEU A 274 10.82 2.91 -29.45
N ASP A 275 11.23 3.98 -30.13
CA ASP A 275 12.61 4.46 -30.08
C ASP A 275 12.88 5.15 -28.74
N ILE A 276 13.49 4.42 -27.81
CA ILE A 276 13.85 4.93 -26.49
C ILE A 276 15.08 5.85 -26.50
N THR A 277 15.77 5.98 -27.64
CA THR A 277 16.93 6.86 -27.78
C THR A 277 16.55 8.27 -28.22
N GLU A 278 15.35 8.42 -28.79
CA GLU A 278 14.77 9.72 -29.12
C GLU A 278 14.56 10.54 -27.84
N THR A 279 15.13 11.74 -27.78
CA THR A 279 15.09 12.65 -26.63
C THR A 279 13.67 12.87 -26.10
N THR A 280 12.71 13.17 -26.97
CA THR A 280 11.30 13.37 -26.59
C THR A 280 10.70 12.11 -25.98
N THR A 281 11.02 10.95 -26.53
CA THR A 281 10.51 9.68 -26.01
C THR A 281 11.13 9.38 -24.65
N ALA A 282 12.44 9.52 -24.49
CA ALA A 282 13.16 9.25 -23.26
C ALA A 282 12.77 10.20 -22.11
N GLU A 283 12.63 11.49 -22.40
CA GLU A 283 12.52 12.53 -21.36
C GLU A 283 11.09 13.03 -21.12
N ALA A 284 10.15 12.78 -22.03
CA ALA A 284 8.74 13.18 -21.88
C ALA A 284 7.78 11.99 -21.92
N VAL A 285 7.87 11.12 -22.91
CA VAL A 285 6.89 10.03 -23.11
C VAL A 285 7.05 8.92 -22.06
N LEU A 286 8.26 8.38 -21.88
CA LEU A 286 8.50 7.27 -20.95
C LEU A 286 8.13 7.62 -19.49
N PRO A 287 8.53 8.80 -18.94
CA PRO A 287 8.17 9.15 -17.56
C PRO A 287 6.66 9.30 -17.34
N THR A 288 5.88 9.60 -18.39
CA THR A 288 4.45 9.94 -18.30
C THR A 288 3.54 8.94 -19.01
N LEU A 289 4.05 7.75 -19.36
CA LEU A 289 3.38 6.82 -20.27
C LEU A 289 1.98 6.37 -19.82
N VAL A 290 1.64 6.52 -18.54
CA VAL A 290 0.32 6.19 -17.97
C VAL A 290 -0.44 7.40 -17.43
N SER A 291 0.21 8.57 -17.33
CA SER A 291 -0.36 9.76 -16.69
C SER A 291 -1.51 10.37 -17.50
N ASP A 292 -1.57 10.13 -18.81
CA ASP A 292 -2.66 10.57 -19.69
C ASP A 292 -4.01 9.91 -19.33
N THR A 293 -3.98 8.65 -18.91
CA THR A 293 -5.20 7.91 -18.50
C THR A 293 -5.71 8.40 -17.14
N MET A 294 -4.79 8.78 -16.26
CA MET A 294 -5.14 9.40 -14.97
C MET A 294 -5.70 10.80 -15.18
N LEU A 295 -5.12 11.60 -16.08
CA LEU A 295 -5.65 12.91 -16.47
C LEU A 295 -7.06 12.82 -17.04
N GLU A 296 -7.33 11.83 -17.88
CA GLU A 296 -8.68 11.59 -18.41
C GLU A 296 -9.68 11.24 -17.29
N THR A 297 -9.26 10.43 -16.32
CA THR A 297 -10.08 10.15 -15.13
C THR A 297 -10.34 11.42 -14.33
N MET A 298 -9.32 12.26 -14.11
CA MET A 298 -9.45 13.54 -13.43
C MET A 298 -10.34 14.54 -14.19
N ARG A 299 -10.35 14.49 -15.52
CA ARG A 299 -11.28 15.25 -16.36
C ARG A 299 -12.72 14.84 -16.12
N ILE A 300 -12.99 13.54 -16.04
CA ILE A 300 -14.32 13.02 -15.73
C ILE A 300 -14.74 13.48 -14.33
N TYR A 301 -13.88 13.30 -13.32
CA TYR A 301 -14.11 13.76 -11.95
C TYR A 301 -14.44 15.26 -11.88
N ARG A 302 -13.66 16.08 -12.56
CA ARG A 302 -13.88 17.52 -12.61
C ARG A 302 -15.20 17.90 -13.30
N ASN A 303 -15.55 17.26 -14.40
CA ASN A 303 -16.81 17.54 -15.10
C ASN A 303 -18.03 17.13 -14.27
N MET A 304 -17.89 16.07 -13.46
CA MET A 304 -18.92 15.69 -12.51
C MET A 304 -19.06 16.76 -11.41
N ALA A 305 -17.95 17.30 -10.89
CA ALA A 305 -17.93 18.25 -9.77
C ALA A 305 -18.27 19.69 -10.19
N SER A 306 -18.05 20.07 -11.44
CA SER A 306 -18.27 21.44 -11.92
C SER A 306 -19.70 21.71 -12.38
N HIS A 307 -20.54 20.67 -12.46
CA HIS A 307 -21.90 20.77 -12.97
C HIS A 307 -22.88 20.26 -11.91
N SER A 308 -23.46 21.18 -11.15
CA SER A 308 -24.44 20.94 -10.07
C SER A 308 -25.71 20.15 -10.45
N LYS A 309 -25.91 19.90 -11.76
CA LYS A 309 -26.98 19.04 -12.28
C LYS A 309 -26.61 17.56 -12.29
N ASN A 310 -25.34 17.23 -12.13
CA ASN A 310 -24.88 15.85 -12.02
C ASN A 310 -25.13 15.41 -10.57
N HIS A 311 -26.14 14.58 -10.34
CA HIS A 311 -26.52 14.05 -9.03
C HIS A 311 -25.50 13.07 -8.42
N TYR A 312 -24.21 13.21 -8.75
CA TYR A 312 -23.16 12.34 -8.23
C TYR A 312 -22.89 12.71 -6.77
N GLN A 313 -23.14 11.77 -5.86
CA GLN A 313 -22.81 11.94 -4.45
C GLN A 313 -21.37 11.51 -4.22
N TYR A 314 -20.48 12.50 -4.11
CA TYR A 314 -19.09 12.24 -3.82
C TYR A 314 -18.89 11.61 -2.45
N ARG A 315 -18.05 10.58 -2.41
CA ARG A 315 -17.63 9.92 -1.17
C ARG A 315 -16.20 10.29 -0.81
N ARG A 316 -15.80 10.00 0.42
CA ARG A 316 -14.41 10.17 0.88
C ARG A 316 -13.42 9.46 -0.05
N GLU A 317 -13.77 8.26 -0.50
CA GLU A 317 -12.94 7.45 -1.39
C GLU A 317 -12.72 8.14 -2.75
N ASP A 318 -13.68 8.92 -3.24
CA ASP A 318 -13.54 9.69 -4.49
C ASP A 318 -12.50 10.80 -4.34
N ALA A 319 -12.58 11.60 -3.27
CA ALA A 319 -11.59 12.64 -3.00
C ALA A 319 -10.20 12.06 -2.75
N ARG A 320 -10.13 10.93 -2.02
CA ARG A 320 -8.86 10.22 -1.81
C ARG A 320 -8.25 9.76 -3.12
N LEU A 321 -9.04 9.08 -3.97
CA LEU A 321 -8.58 8.63 -5.28
C LEU A 321 -8.15 9.82 -6.17
N ALA A 322 -8.92 10.91 -6.16
CA ALA A 322 -8.57 12.13 -6.87
C ALA A 322 -7.25 12.74 -6.37
N MET A 323 -7.01 12.74 -5.07
CA MET A 323 -5.76 13.21 -4.45
C MET A 323 -4.58 12.35 -4.91
N ASP A 324 -4.70 11.02 -4.76
CA ASP A 324 -3.67 10.05 -5.16
C ASP A 324 -3.34 10.17 -6.65
N MET A 325 -4.36 10.28 -7.53
CA MET A 325 -4.17 10.46 -8.96
C MET A 325 -3.50 11.79 -9.29
N THR A 326 -3.93 12.89 -8.67
CA THR A 326 -3.34 14.21 -8.92
C THR A 326 -1.88 14.25 -8.53
N LEU A 327 -1.53 13.72 -7.35
CA LEU A 327 -0.14 13.66 -6.88
C LEU A 327 0.71 12.77 -7.78
N LEU A 328 0.19 11.62 -8.22
CA LEU A 328 0.91 10.74 -9.14
C LEU A 328 1.14 11.39 -10.51
N ILE A 329 0.14 12.10 -11.05
CA ILE A 329 0.30 12.86 -12.31
C ILE A 329 1.41 13.91 -12.16
N LEU A 330 1.37 14.69 -11.08
CA LEU A 330 2.34 15.75 -10.83
C LEU A 330 3.75 15.22 -10.59
N GLU A 331 3.90 14.13 -9.84
CA GLU A 331 5.19 13.46 -9.62
C GLU A 331 5.82 13.02 -10.95
N ARG A 332 5.02 12.40 -11.83
CA ARG A 332 5.50 11.97 -13.15
C ARG A 332 5.86 13.15 -14.05
N LEU A 333 5.09 14.23 -13.99
CA LEU A 333 5.36 15.44 -14.76
C LEU A 333 6.61 16.17 -14.25
N ALA A 334 6.82 16.26 -12.94
CA ALA A 334 8.00 16.84 -12.32
C ALA A 334 9.30 16.11 -12.73
N GLY A 335 9.22 14.79 -12.90
CA GLY A 335 10.33 13.98 -13.42
C GLY A 335 10.51 14.00 -14.94
N SER A 336 9.76 14.84 -15.68
CA SER A 336 9.76 14.88 -17.14
C SER A 336 10.13 16.26 -17.69
N LYS A 337 10.53 16.34 -18.97
CA LYS A 337 10.75 17.64 -19.64
C LYS A 337 9.48 18.38 -20.04
N ILE A 338 8.30 17.82 -19.76
CA ILE A 338 7.02 18.45 -20.13
C ILE A 338 6.82 19.78 -19.40
N LEU A 339 7.17 19.85 -18.11
CA LEU A 339 7.04 21.08 -17.31
C LEU A 339 8.17 22.08 -17.58
N ALA A 340 9.28 21.66 -18.18
CA ALA A 340 10.48 22.48 -18.38
C ALA A 340 10.44 23.45 -19.55
N ALA A 341 9.32 23.51 -20.23
CA ALA A 341 9.22 24.24 -21.47
C ALA A 341 8.48 25.57 -21.22
N PRO A 342 9.15 26.73 -21.30
CA PRO A 342 8.58 28.02 -20.90
C PRO A 342 7.27 28.29 -21.64
N ILE A 343 6.24 28.70 -20.90
CA ILE A 343 5.02 29.25 -21.50
C ILE A 343 5.43 30.60 -22.07
N GLN A 344 5.60 30.71 -23.39
CA GLN A 344 5.69 32.03 -24.01
C GLN A 344 4.32 32.69 -23.85
N PRO A 345 4.26 33.92 -23.30
CA PRO A 345 3.00 34.63 -23.05
C PRO A 345 2.21 34.94 -24.32
#